data_AF-A0AB36GGS7-F1
#
_entry.id   AF-A0AB36GGS7-F1
#
_cell.length_a   1.000
_cell.length_b   1.000
_cell.length_c   1.000
_cell.angle_alpha   90.00
_cell.angle_beta   90.00
_cell.angle_gamma   90.00
#
_symmetry.space_group_name_H-M   'P 1'
#
loop_
_entity.id
_entity.type
_entity.pdbx_description
1 polymer ?
#
loop_
_entity_poly.entity_id
_entity_poly.type
_entity_poly.pdbx_seq_one_letter_code
_entity_poly.pdbx_strand_id
1 'polypeptide(L)'
;MQQNEPSVELVVHKGTVRDFVYGIKSVKREITDQLIREDSLPHFKYAATFIPLTYFSDGRDGYDVQYMTQKELIADMLKQYERYLNLLAGVGQELMGHEQVELAE
;
A
#
# COMPACT_ATOMS: atom_id res chain seq x y z
N MET A 1 -21.89 9.84 -2.36
CA MET A 1 -20.69 10.51 -1.81
C MET A 1 -19.69 9.41 -1.52
N GLN A 2 -18.52 9.43 -2.15
CA GLN A 2 -17.47 8.45 -1.90
C GLN A 2 -16.94 8.74 -0.50
N GLN A 3 -17.38 7.98 0.50
CA GLN A 3 -16.81 8.12 1.83
C GLN A 3 -15.34 7.72 1.73
N ASN A 4 -14.44 8.63 2.11
CA ASN A 4 -13.03 8.28 2.23
C ASN A 4 -12.94 7.18 3.29
N GLU A 5 -12.49 6.00 2.88
CA GLU A 5 -12.19 4.89 3.79
C GLU A 5 -11.21 5.40 4.86
N PRO A 6 -11.43 5.10 6.15
CA PRO A 6 -10.48 5.49 7.20
C PRO A 6 -9.08 4.98 6.86
N SER A 7 -8.08 5.86 6.89
CA SER A 7 -6.71 5.53 6.51
C SER A 7 -5.67 6.22 7.38
N VAL A 8 -4.48 5.63 7.44
CA VAL A 8 -3.28 6.20 8.04
C VAL A 8 -2.12 6.08 7.05
N GLU A 9 -1.25 7.08 7.01
CA GLU A 9 -0.12 7.14 6.07
C GLU A 9 1.18 7.48 6.81
N LEU A 10 2.27 6.83 6.40
CA LEU A 10 3.62 7.34 6.58
C LEU A 10 4.05 8.01 5.28
N VAL A 11 4.36 9.31 5.35
CA VAL A 11 4.79 10.10 4.20
C VAL A 11 6.22 10.61 4.43
N VAL A 12 7.09 10.40 3.44
CA VAL A 12 8.42 11.00 3.39
C VAL A 12 8.47 11.98 2.23
N HIS A 13 8.48 13.27 2.55
CA HIS A 13 8.51 14.35 1.56
C HIS A 13 9.87 14.47 0.89
N LYS A 14 9.87 14.61 -0.44
CA LYS A 14 11.09 14.69 -1.25
C LYS A 14 11.19 15.96 -2.10
N GLY A 15 10.08 16.66 -2.30
CA GLY A 15 10.01 17.97 -2.93
C GLY A 15 10.15 17.95 -4.45
N THR A 16 11.29 17.48 -4.97
CA THR A 16 11.58 17.46 -6.43
C THR A 16 11.15 16.17 -7.11
N VAL A 17 10.98 15.10 -6.34
CA VAL A 17 10.48 13.80 -6.80
C VAL A 17 9.24 13.42 -6.00
N ARG A 18 8.46 12.46 -6.52
CA ARG A 18 7.23 11.98 -5.88
C ARG A 18 7.52 11.53 -4.44
N ASP A 19 6.68 11.95 -3.50
CA ASP A 19 6.80 11.52 -2.11
C ASP A 19 6.63 10.01 -1.95
N PHE A 20 7.37 9.44 -1.00
CA PHE A 20 7.14 8.06 -0.58
C PHE A 20 5.91 8.05 0.34
N VAL A 21 4.90 7.24 -0.01
CA VAL A 21 3.72 7.02 0.81
C VAL A 21 3.58 5.52 1.06
N TYR A 22 3.54 5.15 2.33
CA TYR A 22 3.08 3.85 2.79
C TYR A 22 1.77 4.08 3.55
N GLY A 23 0.65 3.80 2.90
CA GLY A 23 -0.68 3.97 3.46
C GLY A 23 -1.32 2.64 3.85
N ILE A 24 -2.17 2.66 4.87
CA ILE A 24 -3.09 1.56 5.19
C ILE A 24 -4.50 2.15 5.27
N LYS A 25 -5.45 1.54 4.58
CA LYS A 25 -6.86 1.93 4.59
C LYS A 25 -7.76 0.78 5.00
N SER A 26 -8.88 1.11 5.64
CA SER A 26 -9.91 0.15 6.04
C SER A 26 -10.89 -0.09 4.89
N VAL A 27 -10.85 -1.27 4.29
CA VAL A 27 -11.70 -1.63 3.15
C VAL A 27 -12.84 -2.53 3.61
N LYS A 28 -14.07 -2.17 3.26
CA LYS A 28 -15.25 -2.99 3.55
C LYS A 28 -15.28 -4.22 2.64
N ARG A 29 -15.46 -5.41 3.23
CA ARG A 29 -15.68 -6.68 2.53
C ARG A 29 -17.03 -7.24 2.94
N GLU A 30 -17.94 -7.36 1.97
CA GLU A 30 -19.24 -8.01 2.17
C GLU A 30 -19.01 -9.51 2.42
N ILE A 31 -19.65 -10.08 3.44
CA ILE A 31 -19.66 -11.52 3.66
C ILE A 31 -20.89 -12.08 2.94
N THR A 32 -20.71 -13.02 2.02
CA THR A 32 -21.84 -13.67 1.35
C THR A 32 -22.71 -14.42 2.36
N ASP A 33 -24.03 -14.27 2.26
CA ASP A 33 -25.06 -14.89 3.13
C ASP A 33 -24.95 -16.42 3.30
N GLN A 34 -24.16 -17.11 2.47
CA GLN A 34 -23.92 -18.56 2.59
C GLN A 34 -23.08 -18.93 3.82
N LEU A 35 -22.21 -18.04 4.33
CA LEU A 35 -21.43 -18.28 5.56
C LEU A 35 -22.25 -18.03 6.84
N ILE A 36 -23.37 -17.32 6.73
CA ILE A 36 -24.28 -17.01 7.86
C ILE A 36 -25.14 -18.24 8.21
N ARG A 37 -25.20 -19.26 7.34
CA ARG A 37 -26.01 -20.48 7.51
C ARG A 37 -25.29 -21.63 8.24
N GLU A 38 -24.09 -21.40 8.77
CA GLU A 38 -23.53 -22.32 9.77
C GLU A 38 -24.03 -21.89 11.16
N ASP A 39 -25.25 -22.34 11.49
CA ASP A 39 -26.01 -22.16 12.74
C ASP A 39 -25.30 -22.75 13.98
N SER A 40 -24.06 -22.36 14.28
CA SER A 40 -23.35 -22.82 15.48
C SER A 40 -22.56 -21.77 16.26
N LEU A 41 -22.51 -20.51 15.82
CA LEU A 41 -21.73 -19.47 16.49
C LEU A 41 -22.59 -18.26 16.91
N PRO A 42 -22.82 -18.01 18.22
CA PRO A 42 -23.79 -17.02 18.71
C PRO A 42 -23.39 -15.54 18.55
N HIS A 43 -22.37 -15.19 17.75
CA HIS A 43 -21.76 -13.86 17.80
C HIS A 43 -21.49 -13.13 16.48
N PHE A 44 -21.78 -13.71 15.30
CA PHE A 44 -21.62 -12.97 14.04
C PHE A 44 -22.83 -12.08 13.74
N LYS A 45 -22.83 -10.86 14.30
CA LYS A 45 -23.84 -9.82 14.06
C LYS A 45 -23.46 -8.80 12.97
N TYR A 46 -22.42 -9.03 12.19
CA TYR A 46 -21.96 -8.06 11.19
C TYR A 46 -21.97 -8.67 9.79
N ALA A 47 -22.83 -8.13 8.92
CA ALA A 47 -22.95 -8.48 7.50
C ALA A 47 -21.71 -8.08 6.66
N ALA A 48 -20.76 -7.37 7.26
CA ALA A 48 -19.53 -6.93 6.61
C ALA A 48 -18.35 -7.00 7.59
N THR A 49 -17.19 -7.40 7.07
CA THR A 49 -15.89 -7.30 7.74
C THR A 49 -15.08 -6.17 7.12
N PHE A 50 -14.18 -5.56 7.88
CA PHE A 50 -13.23 -4.59 7.37
C PHE A 50 -11.83 -5.18 7.40
N ILE A 51 -11.09 -5.05 6.29
CA ILE A 51 -9.70 -5.48 6.20
C ILE A 51 -8.77 -4.26 6.04
N PRO A 52 -7.60 -4.24 6.69
CA PRO A 52 -6.59 -3.23 6.47
C PRO A 52 -5.79 -3.57 5.20
N LEU A 53 -5.91 -2.73 4.17
CA LEU A 53 -5.18 -2.90 2.92
C LEU A 53 -4.13 -1.80 2.78
N THR A 54 -2.89 -2.18 2.42
CA THR A 54 -1.88 -1.18 2.07
C THR A 54 -2.25 -0.43 0.79
N TYR A 55 -1.64 0.74 0.59
CA TYR A 55 -1.60 1.44 -0.69
C TYR A 55 -0.36 2.31 -0.76
N PHE A 56 0.04 2.65 -1.98
CA PHE A 56 1.30 3.35 -2.25
C PHE A 56 1.08 4.52 -3.19
N SER A 57 1.90 5.56 -3.07
CA SER A 57 1.83 6.72 -3.97
C SER A 57 2.12 6.37 -5.42
N ASP A 58 2.87 5.29 -5.68
CA ASP A 58 3.21 4.82 -7.01
C ASP A 58 2.09 4.02 -7.71
N GLY A 59 0.95 3.82 -7.05
CA GLY A 59 -0.24 3.19 -7.64
C GLY A 59 -0.17 1.66 -7.74
N ARG A 60 0.84 1.03 -7.12
CA ARG A 60 0.91 -0.44 -7.04
C ARG A 60 -0.22 -0.99 -6.18
N ASP A 61 -0.61 -2.23 -6.48
CA ASP A 61 -1.59 -2.95 -5.68
C ASP A 61 -1.13 -3.10 -4.23
N GLY A 62 -2.07 -2.84 -3.33
CA GLY A 62 -1.94 -3.10 -1.92
C GLY A 62 -2.12 -4.56 -1.56
N TYR A 63 -1.81 -4.88 -0.32
CA TYR A 63 -1.99 -6.20 0.27
C TYR A 63 -2.53 -6.08 1.70
N ASP A 64 -3.19 -7.16 2.13
CA ASP A 64 -3.77 -7.28 3.46
C ASP A 64 -2.66 -7.40 4.51
N VAL A 65 -2.76 -6.59 5.56
CA VAL A 65 -1.80 -6.57 6.68
C VAL A 65 -2.42 -6.98 8.02
N GLN A 66 -3.65 -7.53 8.01
CA GLN A 66 -4.44 -7.85 9.21
C GLN A 66 -3.70 -8.73 10.22
N TYR A 67 -2.83 -9.61 9.74
CA TYR A 67 -2.12 -10.59 10.56
C TYR A 67 -0.66 -10.24 10.82
N MET A 68 -0.20 -9.07 10.38
CA MET A 68 1.15 -8.61 10.67
C MET A 68 1.25 -8.13 12.10
N THR A 69 2.27 -8.62 12.81
CA THR A 69 2.72 -7.99 14.06
C THR A 69 3.27 -6.59 13.78
N GLN A 70 3.37 -5.77 14.82
CA GLN A 70 3.99 -4.46 14.71
C GLN A 70 5.40 -4.52 14.08
N LYS A 71 6.21 -5.53 14.45
CA LYS A 71 7.57 -5.68 13.92
C LYS A 71 7.59 -6.05 12.45
N GLU A 72 6.68 -6.92 12.01
CA GLU A 72 6.54 -7.28 10.59
C GLU A 72 6.07 -6.09 9.77
N LEU A 73 5.14 -5.29 10.29
CA LEU A 73 4.68 -4.09 9.62
C LEU A 73 5.80 -3.04 9.47
N ILE A 74 6.63 -2.87 10.51
CA ILE A 74 7.81 -2.00 10.44
C ILE A 74 8.81 -2.54 9.40
N ALA A 75 9.11 -3.83 9.44
CA ALA A 75 10.04 -4.46 8.51
C ALA A 75 9.56 -4.33 7.04
N ASP A 76 8.27 -4.52 6.81
CA ASP A 76 7.65 -4.34 5.50
C ASP A 76 7.77 -2.87 5.04
N MET A 77 7.46 -1.90 5.90
CA MET A 77 7.64 -0.47 5.61
C MET A 77 9.07 -0.14 5.19
N LEU A 78 10.05 -0.63 5.94
CA LEU A 78 11.48 -0.43 5.65
C LEU A 78 11.86 -1.01 4.29
N LYS A 79 11.37 -2.22 3.97
CA LYS A 79 11.60 -2.87 2.67
C LYS A 79 10.97 -2.08 1.52
N GLN A 80 9.77 -1.53 1.70
CA GLN A 80 9.13 -0.68 0.69
C GLN A 80 9.88 0.64 0.50
N TYR A 81 10.40 1.22 1.58
CA TYR A 81 11.22 2.43 1.50
C TYR A 81 12.56 2.18 0.80
N GLU A 82 13.22 1.06 1.06
CA GLU A 82 14.43 0.65 0.34
C GLU A 82 14.14 0.47 -1.16
N ARG A 83 13.05 -0.22 -1.51
CA ARG A 83 12.62 -0.35 -2.92
C ARG A 83 12.39 1.01 -3.57
N TYR A 84 11.78 1.94 -2.85
CA TYR A 84 11.57 3.30 -3.32
C TYR A 84 12.90 4.02 -3.61
N LEU A 85 13.90 3.92 -2.71
CA LEU A 85 15.22 4.50 -2.93
C LEU A 85 15.93 3.90 -4.14
N ASN A 86 15.83 2.58 -4.34
CA ASN A 86 16.41 1.90 -5.50
C ASN A 86 15.76 2.35 -6.81
N LEU A 87 14.44 2.58 -6.82
CA LEU A 87 13.74 3.12 -7.99
C LEU A 87 14.27 4.51 -8.36
N LEU A 88 14.45 5.40 -7.38
CA LEU A 88 15.01 6.73 -7.62
C LEU A 88 16.44 6.66 -8.18
N ALA A 89 17.27 5.76 -7.64
CA ALA A 89 18.63 5.57 -8.11
C ALA A 89 18.65 5.05 -9.56
N GLY A 90 17.77 4.10 -9.89
CA GLY A 90 17.63 3.56 -11.25
C GLY A 90 17.20 4.61 -12.27
N VAL A 91 16.19 5.44 -11.95
CA VAL A 91 15.74 6.56 -12.80
C VAL A 91 16.87 7.55 -13.07
N GLY A 92 17.70 7.84 -12.07
CA GLY A 92 18.87 8.70 -12.26
C GLY A 92 19.90 8.14 -13.24
N GLN A 93 20.11 6.83 -13.26
CA GLN A 93 21.02 6.18 -14.22
C GLN A 93 20.46 6.18 -15.65
N GLU A 94 19.16 5.96 -15.82
CA GLU A 94 18.51 5.95 -17.13
C GLU A 94 18.53 7.35 -17.79
N LEU A 95 18.22 8.40 -17.02
CA LEU A 95 18.30 9.79 -17.50
C LEU A 95 19.71 10.18 -17.96
N MET A 96 20.75 9.81 -17.20
CA MET A 96 22.14 10.07 -17.59
C MET A 96 22.61 9.24 -18.80
N GLY A 97 21.97 8.09 -19.05
CA GLY A 97 22.21 7.28 -20.25
C GLY A 97 21.65 7.93 -21.51
N HIS A 98 20.47 8.55 -21.43
CA HIS A 98 19.84 9.23 -22.56
C HIS A 98 20.58 10.52 -22.97
N GLU A 99 21.05 11.34 -22.01
CA GLU A 99 21.81 12.56 -22.32
C GLU A 99 23.14 12.28 -23.06
N GLN A 100 23.82 11.16 -22.75
CA GLN A 100 25.05 10.78 -23.45
C GLN A 100 24.83 10.34 -24.90
N VAL A 101 23.66 9.80 -25.23
CA VAL A 101 23.33 9.39 -26.60
C VAL A 101 22.97 10.61 -27.45
N GLU A 102 22.23 11.57 -26.90
CA GLU A 102 21.81 12.78 -27.62
C GLU A 102 22.97 13.76 -27.88
N LEU A 103 24.00 13.77 -27.03
CA LEU A 103 25.24 14.55 -27.25
C LEU A 103 26.21 13.90 -28.25
N ALA A 104 25.98 12.65 -28.63
CA ALA A 104 26.82 11.89 -29.54
C ALA A 104 26.28 11.85 -30.99
N GLU A 105 25.13 12.48 -31.26
CA GLU A 105 24.49 12.62 -32.59
C GLU A 105 24.65 14.03 -33.19
#